data_AF-A0A374B0D2-F1
#
_entry.id   AF-A0A374B0D2-F1
#
_cell.length_a   1.000
_cell.length_b   1.000
_cell.length_c   1.000
_cell.angle_alpha   90.00
_cell.angle_beta   90.00
_cell.angle_gamma   90.00
#
_symmetry.space_group_name_H-M   'P 1'
#
loop_
_entity.id
_entity.type
_entity.pdbx_description
1 polymer ?
#
loop_
_entity_poly.entity_id
_entity_poly.type
_entity_poly.pdbx_seq_one_letter_code
_entity_poly.pdbx_strand_id
1 'polypeptide(L)'
;MKKYVSDYLNKGIKGHFNYEFVDVIVNDDNLLFIDPILIETSGDQWSKDAKALIQSFFDAFFEAYNEKDELKKKELLSHAGEQNGTRLGYGRGDNGKGNSVKGLLDIFTPLEKLIQEIPTMEKAEDLPLLIPDFAKDGLSDLLTNILHAQLNAFTMQQMCKYGLKSNGNTHFWSWDKEKACWIQLEKPSFYVDGQELLLVPKQIVRKNYLFSTSQYFNRIILERIREEGGYMDGDKPIPKKEVVKAKRFSGEHWQYDESVSYTKKNNDALDEYHKKLPIFYFENGNSMQDDELDELIYGYPVSQTA
;
A
#
# COMPACT_ATOMS: atom_id res chain seq x y z
N MET A 1 -6.47 -26.10 -11.17
CA MET A 1 -7.35 -25.87 -10.00
C MET A 1 -6.64 -24.88 -9.10
N LYS A 2 -7.36 -23.89 -8.54
CA LYS A 2 -6.79 -22.95 -7.56
C LYS A 2 -6.46 -23.73 -6.28
N LYS A 3 -5.28 -23.47 -5.71
CA LYS A 3 -4.87 -23.99 -4.41
C LYS A 3 -4.76 -22.81 -3.46
N TYR A 4 -5.17 -22.99 -2.22
CA TYR A 4 -5.20 -21.94 -1.21
C TYR A 4 -4.31 -22.29 -0.04
N VAL A 5 -3.90 -21.29 0.73
CA VAL A 5 -3.12 -21.51 1.96
C VAL A 5 -3.82 -22.53 2.88
N SER A 6 -5.14 -22.44 3.04
CA SER A 6 -5.95 -23.34 3.87
C SER A 6 -5.81 -24.81 3.48
N ASP A 7 -5.54 -25.11 2.21
CA ASP A 7 -5.38 -26.48 1.72
C ASP A 7 -4.13 -27.14 2.33
N TYR A 8 -3.13 -26.32 2.65
CA TYR A 8 -1.89 -26.73 3.30
C TYR A 8 -1.96 -26.59 4.82
N LEU A 9 -2.66 -25.57 5.35
CA LEU A 9 -2.68 -25.24 6.77
C LEU A 9 -3.79 -25.94 7.56
N ASN A 10 -4.99 -26.05 6.98
CA ASN A 10 -6.19 -26.39 7.74
C ASN A 10 -7.13 -27.29 6.94
N LYS A 11 -6.56 -28.29 6.24
CA LYS A 11 -7.30 -29.35 5.52
C LYS A 11 -8.31 -28.80 4.49
N GLY A 12 -8.06 -27.61 3.95
CA GLY A 12 -8.90 -26.97 2.94
C GLY A 12 -10.18 -26.33 3.47
N ILE A 13 -10.33 -26.13 4.78
CA ILE A 13 -11.49 -25.40 5.34
C ILE A 13 -11.48 -23.96 4.81
N LYS A 14 -12.57 -23.53 4.17
CA LYS A 14 -12.69 -22.19 3.59
C LYS A 14 -13.39 -21.22 4.55
N GLY A 15 -13.24 -19.93 4.26
CA GLY A 15 -13.91 -18.83 4.95
C GLY A 15 -12.94 -18.03 5.81
N HIS A 16 -12.78 -16.74 5.49
CA HIS A 16 -11.84 -15.84 6.18
C HIS A 16 -12.20 -15.61 7.66
N PHE A 17 -13.43 -15.91 8.07
CA PHE A 17 -13.82 -15.92 9.49
C PHE A 17 -13.01 -16.91 10.34
N ASN A 18 -12.38 -17.92 9.73
CA ASN A 18 -11.52 -18.89 10.41
C ASN A 18 -10.06 -18.42 10.58
N TYR A 19 -9.68 -17.32 9.91
CA TYR A 19 -8.28 -16.94 9.71
C TYR A 19 -8.04 -15.48 10.11
N GLU A 20 -6.86 -15.21 10.67
CA GLU A 20 -6.36 -13.84 10.90
C GLU A 20 -5.61 -13.30 9.68
N PHE A 21 -5.44 -14.13 8.65
CA PHE A 21 -4.70 -13.83 7.43
C PHE A 21 -5.60 -14.02 6.20
N VAL A 22 -5.17 -13.46 5.08
CA VAL A 22 -5.84 -13.70 3.79
C VAL A 22 -5.50 -15.11 3.30
N ASP A 23 -6.52 -15.94 3.05
CA ASP A 23 -6.36 -17.30 2.53
C ASP A 23 -6.05 -17.28 1.02
N VAL A 24 -4.92 -16.67 0.65
CA VAL A 24 -4.53 -16.41 -0.73
C VAL A 24 -4.46 -17.68 -1.57
N ILE A 25 -4.73 -17.53 -2.87
CA ILE A 25 -4.42 -18.53 -3.87
C ILE A 25 -2.89 -18.60 -3.97
N VAL A 26 -2.30 -19.77 -3.78
CA VAL A 26 -0.83 -19.94 -3.73
C VAL A 26 -0.19 -20.14 -5.12
N ASN A 27 -1.02 -20.44 -6.12
CA ASN A 27 -0.60 -20.73 -7.50
C ASN A 27 -1.13 -19.71 -8.52
N ASP A 28 -1.55 -18.54 -8.04
CA ASP A 28 -2.03 -17.40 -8.80
C ASP A 28 -1.81 -16.14 -7.95
N ASP A 29 -1.91 -14.96 -8.56
CA ASP A 29 -1.85 -13.71 -7.81
C ASP A 29 -3.24 -13.27 -7.36
N ASN A 30 -3.28 -12.56 -6.25
CA ASN A 30 -4.51 -12.15 -5.58
C ASN A 30 -4.59 -10.63 -5.64
N LEU A 31 -5.67 -10.11 -6.22
CA LEU A 31 -5.86 -8.67 -6.47
C LEU A 31 -6.20 -7.90 -5.18
N LEU A 32 -5.23 -7.90 -4.28
CA LEU A 32 -5.20 -7.35 -2.94
C LEU A 32 -3.84 -6.70 -2.74
N PHE A 33 -3.79 -5.66 -1.90
CA PHE A 33 -2.63 -4.83 -1.70
C PHE A 33 -2.55 -4.44 -0.23
N ILE A 34 -1.33 -4.37 0.33
CA ILE A 34 -1.11 -3.82 1.67
C ILE A 34 -1.41 -2.31 1.63
N ASP A 35 -2.24 -1.84 2.55
CA ASP A 35 -2.69 -0.45 2.63
C ASP A 35 -2.08 0.24 3.86
N PRO A 36 -1.25 1.29 3.69
CA PRO A 36 -0.56 1.94 4.80
C PRO A 36 -1.52 2.62 5.78
N ILE A 37 -2.69 3.06 5.31
CA ILE A 37 -3.68 3.72 6.17
C ILE A 37 -4.42 2.70 7.03
N LEU A 38 -4.63 1.47 6.54
CA LEU A 38 -5.16 0.38 7.38
C LEU A 38 -4.19 -0.01 8.49
N ILE A 39 -2.89 0.00 8.20
CA ILE A 39 -1.86 -0.19 9.22
C ILE A 39 -1.89 0.96 10.23
N GLU A 40 -1.96 2.21 9.74
CA GLU A 40 -1.96 3.40 10.60
C GLU A 40 -3.15 3.45 11.56
N THR A 41 -4.33 3.05 11.09
CA THR A 41 -5.59 3.15 11.83
C THR A 41 -5.88 1.94 12.71
N SER A 42 -5.17 0.83 12.52
CA SER A 42 -5.36 -0.35 13.36
C SER A 42 -4.74 -0.17 14.75
N GLY A 43 -5.49 -0.58 15.78
CA GLY A 43 -5.09 -0.45 17.19
C GLY A 43 -4.26 -1.61 17.74
N ASP A 44 -4.09 -2.69 16.97
CA ASP A 44 -3.39 -3.89 17.39
C ASP A 44 -1.86 -3.70 17.45
N GLN A 45 -1.17 -4.54 18.23
CA GLN A 45 0.27 -4.39 18.46
C GLN A 45 1.09 -4.64 17.18
N TRP A 46 0.69 -5.59 16.35
CA TRP A 46 1.38 -5.87 15.09
C TRP A 46 1.34 -4.63 14.19
N SER A 47 0.17 -3.99 14.07
CA SER A 47 0.03 -2.78 13.25
C SER A 47 0.78 -1.58 13.81
N LYS A 48 0.85 -1.43 15.13
CA LYS A 48 1.69 -0.38 15.77
C LYS A 48 3.17 -0.54 15.46
N ASP A 49 3.67 -1.78 15.53
CA ASP A 49 5.07 -2.08 15.22
C ASP A 49 5.36 -1.86 13.72
N ALA A 50 4.43 -2.29 12.86
CA ALA A 50 4.49 -2.08 11.42
C ALA A 50 4.47 -0.59 11.06
N LYS A 51 3.59 0.20 11.69
CA LYS A 51 3.53 1.66 11.52
C LYS A 51 4.88 2.31 11.84
N ALA A 52 5.53 1.92 12.94
CA ALA A 52 6.82 2.48 13.32
C ALA A 52 7.95 2.12 12.34
N LEU A 53 7.93 0.90 11.78
CA LEU A 53 8.88 0.47 10.73
C LEU A 53 8.67 1.22 9.41
N ILE A 54 7.42 1.37 8.99
CA ILE A 54 7.05 2.10 7.78
C ILE A 54 7.45 3.56 7.91
N GLN A 55 7.09 4.21 9.03
CA GLN A 55 7.43 5.61 9.26
C GLN A 55 8.94 5.84 9.19
N SER A 56 9.75 5.03 9.89
CA SER A 56 11.20 5.23 9.87
C SER A 56 11.83 5.01 8.50
N PHE A 57 11.27 4.12 7.67
CA PHE A 57 11.70 3.98 6.28
C PHE A 57 11.39 5.24 5.48
N PHE A 58 10.15 5.73 5.56
CA PHE A 58 9.74 6.91 4.80
C PHE A 58 10.43 8.19 5.27
N ASP A 59 10.71 8.33 6.57
CA ASP A 59 11.54 9.41 7.12
C ASP A 59 12.92 9.43 6.44
N ALA A 60 13.63 8.30 6.45
CA ALA A 60 14.93 8.17 5.79
C ALA A 60 14.85 8.34 4.26
N PHE A 61 13.75 7.91 3.65
CA PHE A 61 13.50 8.05 2.22
C PHE A 61 13.33 9.51 1.82
N PHE A 62 12.41 10.23 2.45
CA PHE A 62 12.18 11.64 2.15
C PHE A 62 13.39 12.51 2.52
N GLU A 63 14.10 12.19 3.59
CA GLU A 63 15.37 12.84 3.96
C GLU A 63 16.43 12.68 2.86
N ALA A 64 16.65 11.45 2.36
CA ALA A 64 17.62 11.20 1.28
C ALA A 64 17.30 12.00 0.00
N TYR A 65 16.02 12.16 -0.34
CA TYR A 65 15.59 12.99 -1.46
C TYR A 65 15.76 14.49 -1.20
N ASN A 66 15.46 14.93 0.02
CA ASN A 66 15.65 16.32 0.42
C ASN A 66 17.15 16.73 0.40
N GLU A 67 18.02 15.87 0.91
CA GLU A 67 19.47 16.10 0.96
C GLU A 67 20.19 15.81 -0.36
N LYS A 68 19.48 15.23 -1.33
CA LYS A 68 20.03 14.77 -2.62
C LYS A 68 21.15 13.73 -2.45
N ASP A 69 21.01 12.85 -1.47
CA ASP A 69 21.95 11.76 -1.22
C ASP A 69 21.73 10.60 -2.20
N GLU A 70 22.44 10.66 -3.33
CA GLU A 70 22.40 9.65 -4.39
C GLU A 70 22.81 8.23 -3.93
N LEU A 71 23.65 8.12 -2.91
CA LEU A 71 24.06 6.81 -2.39
C LEU A 71 22.95 6.24 -1.51
N LYS A 72 22.38 7.06 -0.62
CA LYS A 72 21.30 6.62 0.26
C LYS A 72 20.02 6.30 -0.51
N LYS A 73 19.66 7.07 -1.54
CA LYS A 73 18.53 6.74 -2.44
C LYS A 73 18.69 5.35 -3.07
N LYS A 74 19.89 5.05 -3.58
CA LYS A 74 20.20 3.74 -4.18
C LYS A 74 20.14 2.61 -3.17
N GLU A 75 20.65 2.83 -1.96
CA GLU A 75 20.56 1.86 -0.85
C GLU A 75 19.11 1.60 -0.46
N LEU A 76 18.30 2.65 -0.27
CA LEU A 76 16.89 2.52 0.11
C LEU A 76 16.09 1.74 -0.94
N LEU A 77 16.35 1.99 -2.22
CA LEU A 77 15.66 1.34 -3.32
C LEU A 77 16.26 -0.02 -3.72
N SER A 78 17.38 -0.46 -3.13
CA SER A 78 18.04 -1.73 -3.51
C SER A 78 17.24 -2.97 -3.17
N HIS A 79 16.29 -2.85 -2.24
CA HIS A 79 15.43 -3.94 -1.77
C HIS A 79 13.93 -3.59 -1.86
N ALA A 80 13.58 -2.59 -2.66
CA ALA A 80 12.21 -2.15 -2.90
C ALA A 80 11.54 -2.84 -4.10
N GLY A 81 12.12 -3.94 -4.60
CA GLY A 81 11.64 -4.65 -5.79
C GLY A 81 10.41 -5.53 -5.54
N GLU A 82 9.98 -6.25 -6.58
CA GLU A 82 8.80 -7.14 -6.52
C GLU A 82 8.94 -8.24 -5.45
N GLN A 83 7.89 -8.44 -4.64
CA GLN A 83 7.90 -9.42 -3.56
C GLN A 83 6.75 -10.43 -3.69
N ASN A 84 7.07 -11.58 -4.28
CA ASN A 84 6.09 -12.63 -4.60
C ASN A 84 5.66 -13.49 -3.41
N GLY A 85 6.32 -13.38 -2.24
CA GLY A 85 6.02 -14.22 -1.08
C GLY A 85 4.58 -14.10 -0.58
N THR A 86 3.96 -12.92 -0.74
CA THR A 86 2.59 -12.65 -0.27
C THR A 86 1.49 -13.07 -1.24
N ARG A 87 1.83 -13.29 -2.52
CA ARG A 87 0.87 -13.53 -3.61
C ARG A 87 -0.12 -12.38 -3.84
N LEU A 88 0.23 -11.19 -3.38
CA LEU A 88 -0.55 -9.97 -3.57
C LEU A 88 -0.06 -9.26 -4.84
N GLY A 89 -1.00 -8.73 -5.62
CA GLY A 89 -0.65 -7.91 -6.79
C GLY A 89 -1.58 -8.11 -7.98
N TYR A 90 -1.20 -7.51 -9.10
CA TYR A 90 -1.87 -7.70 -10.38
C TYR A 90 -1.37 -8.98 -11.07
N GLY A 91 -2.21 -10.01 -11.12
CA GLY A 91 -1.83 -11.27 -11.77
C GLY A 91 -1.39 -11.14 -13.22
N ARG A 92 -0.41 -11.97 -13.60
CA ARG A 92 0.34 -11.99 -14.88
C ARG A 92 1.27 -10.80 -15.07
N GLY A 93 2.46 -10.87 -14.47
CA GLY A 93 3.78 -10.92 -15.11
C GLY A 93 4.21 -9.90 -16.19
N ASP A 94 3.39 -8.94 -16.59
CA ASP A 94 3.76 -7.83 -17.48
C ASP A 94 4.14 -6.58 -16.67
N ASN A 95 4.62 -6.79 -15.44
CA ASN A 95 5.28 -5.76 -14.65
C ASN A 95 6.62 -5.48 -15.32
N GLY A 96 6.64 -4.44 -16.16
CA GLY A 96 7.84 -3.96 -16.85
C GLY A 96 8.99 -3.65 -15.90
N LYS A 97 10.11 -3.16 -16.44
CA LYS A 97 11.37 -2.88 -15.72
C LYS A 97 11.28 -1.91 -14.51
N GLY A 98 10.09 -1.45 -14.13
CA GLY A 98 9.80 -0.47 -13.08
C GLY A 98 10.26 -0.88 -11.68
N ASN A 99 10.26 -2.17 -11.35
CA ASN A 99 10.63 -2.66 -10.01
C ASN A 99 12.14 -2.89 -9.82
N SER A 100 12.97 -2.58 -10.83
CA SER A 100 14.42 -2.54 -10.64
C SER A 100 14.84 -1.26 -9.91
N VAL A 101 15.97 -1.27 -9.20
CA VAL A 101 16.51 -0.06 -8.53
C VAL A 101 16.56 1.14 -9.48
N LYS A 102 17.03 0.91 -10.72
CA LYS A 102 17.06 1.95 -11.75
C LYS A 102 15.65 2.40 -12.15
N GLY A 103 14.73 1.46 -12.36
CA GLY A 103 13.33 1.76 -12.67
C GLY A 103 12.67 2.61 -11.59
N LEU A 104 12.89 2.27 -10.32
CA LEU A 104 12.36 3.03 -9.18
C LEU A 104 12.99 4.43 -9.09
N LEU A 105 14.30 4.56 -9.30
CA LEU A 105 14.95 5.89 -9.37
C LEU A 105 14.39 6.74 -10.52
N ASP A 106 14.15 6.14 -11.68
CA ASP A 106 13.54 6.82 -12.82
C ASP A 106 12.09 7.26 -12.48
N ILE A 107 11.29 6.39 -11.84
CA ILE A 107 9.92 6.69 -11.36
C ILE A 107 9.92 7.84 -10.35
N PHE A 108 10.85 7.82 -9.38
CA PHE A 108 10.93 8.83 -8.33
C PHE A 108 11.70 10.09 -8.71
N THR A 109 12.18 10.22 -9.96
CA THR A 109 12.84 11.44 -10.43
C THR A 109 12.03 12.73 -10.19
N PRO A 110 10.69 12.78 -10.34
CA PRO A 110 9.90 13.95 -10.00
C PRO A 110 10.01 14.39 -8.53
N LEU A 111 10.30 13.46 -7.61
CA LEU A 111 10.39 13.72 -6.17
C LEU A 111 11.51 14.73 -5.84
N GLU A 112 12.62 14.72 -6.58
CA GLU A 112 13.75 15.66 -6.42
C GLU A 112 13.29 17.13 -6.40
N LYS A 113 12.28 17.44 -7.22
CA LYS A 113 11.72 18.78 -7.31
C LYS A 113 10.53 18.95 -6.37
N LEU A 114 9.67 17.94 -6.28
CA LEU A 114 8.44 18.02 -5.46
C LEU A 114 8.75 18.23 -3.99
N ILE A 115 9.75 17.54 -3.42
CA ILE A 115 10.10 17.66 -2.00
C ILE A 115 10.56 19.07 -1.62
N GLN A 116 11.16 19.81 -2.57
CA GLN A 116 11.60 21.19 -2.36
C GLN A 116 10.43 22.19 -2.44
N GLU A 117 9.39 21.86 -3.23
CA GLU A 117 8.25 22.74 -3.48
C GLU A 117 7.05 22.42 -2.59
N ILE A 118 6.99 21.21 -2.02
CA ILE A 118 5.92 20.69 -1.15
C ILE A 118 6.58 20.08 0.11
N PRO A 119 6.90 20.89 1.13
CA PRO A 119 7.59 20.41 2.34
C PRO A 119 6.77 19.45 3.22
N THR A 120 5.47 19.36 2.97
CA THR A 120 4.52 18.49 3.68
C THR A 120 4.39 17.09 3.07
N MET A 121 5.19 16.80 2.04
CA MET A 121 5.27 15.47 1.43
C MET A 121 6.20 14.59 2.26
N GLU A 122 5.61 13.77 3.12
CA GLU A 122 6.34 12.99 4.14
C GLU A 122 5.78 11.58 4.37
N LYS A 123 4.68 11.21 3.70
CA LYS A 123 3.98 9.95 3.95
C LYS A 123 3.98 8.99 2.77
N ALA A 124 3.80 7.70 3.08
CA ALA A 124 3.73 6.62 2.11
C ALA A 124 2.66 6.86 1.03
N GLU A 125 1.47 7.33 1.44
CA GLU A 125 0.34 7.62 0.57
C GLU A 125 0.56 8.81 -0.37
N ASP A 126 1.57 9.65 -0.12
CA ASP A 126 1.91 10.79 -0.98
C ASP A 126 2.55 10.35 -2.29
N LEU A 127 3.26 9.21 -2.27
CA LEU A 127 3.92 8.68 -3.45
C LEU A 127 2.91 8.34 -4.57
N PRO A 128 1.92 7.46 -4.36
CA PRO A 128 0.93 7.19 -5.40
C PRO A 128 -0.03 8.35 -5.66
N LEU A 129 0.01 9.40 -4.84
CA LEU A 129 -0.77 10.62 -5.04
C LEU A 129 -0.09 11.60 -6.00
N LEU A 130 1.22 11.78 -5.84
CA LEU A 130 2.02 12.86 -6.43
C LEU A 130 3.17 12.37 -7.32
N ILE A 131 3.43 11.06 -7.40
CA ILE A 131 4.42 10.48 -8.31
C ILE A 131 3.69 9.72 -9.43
N PRO A 132 3.82 10.14 -10.71
CA PRO A 132 3.26 9.43 -11.84
C PRO A 132 3.83 8.02 -11.90
N ASP A 133 3.02 7.07 -12.39
CA ASP A 133 3.41 5.68 -12.62
C ASP A 133 3.85 4.89 -11.37
N PHE A 134 3.80 5.49 -10.17
CA PHE A 134 3.89 4.77 -8.91
C PHE A 134 2.48 4.51 -8.37
N ALA A 135 2.06 3.26 -8.39
CA ALA A 135 0.70 2.87 -8.01
C ALA A 135 0.69 1.92 -6.81
N LYS A 136 -0.50 1.42 -6.47
CA LYS A 136 -0.72 0.54 -5.32
C LYS A 136 0.06 -0.77 -5.33
N ASP A 137 0.43 -1.28 -6.51
CA ASP A 137 1.27 -2.48 -6.65
C ASP A 137 2.68 -2.21 -6.11
N GLY A 138 3.35 -1.18 -6.67
CA GLY A 138 4.69 -0.77 -6.23
C GLY A 138 4.73 -0.33 -4.76
N LEU A 139 3.68 0.36 -4.26
CA LEU A 139 3.61 0.68 -2.84
C LEU A 139 3.42 -0.57 -1.98
N SER A 140 2.55 -1.51 -2.37
CA SER A 140 2.34 -2.76 -1.64
C SER A 140 3.60 -3.63 -1.62
N ASP A 141 4.33 -3.71 -2.73
CA ASP A 141 5.63 -4.39 -2.81
C ASP A 141 6.66 -3.76 -1.85
N LEU A 142 6.78 -2.43 -1.89
CA LEU A 142 7.67 -1.70 -1.00
C LEU A 142 7.33 -1.95 0.48
N LEU A 143 6.04 -1.84 0.84
CA LEU A 143 5.57 -2.14 2.19
C LEU A 143 5.84 -3.59 2.59
N THR A 144 5.69 -4.54 1.66
CA THR A 144 6.00 -5.95 1.92
C THR A 144 7.48 -6.14 2.26
N ASN A 145 8.40 -5.52 1.51
CA ASN A 145 9.83 -5.61 1.77
C ASN A 145 10.23 -4.94 3.10
N ILE A 146 9.69 -3.74 3.39
CA ILE A 146 9.90 -3.06 4.67
C ILE A 146 9.48 -3.97 5.83
N LEU A 147 8.33 -4.62 5.70
CA LEU A 147 7.71 -5.46 6.72
C LEU A 147 8.11 -6.94 6.67
N HIS A 148 9.07 -7.34 5.81
CA HIS A 148 9.29 -8.76 5.50
C HIS A 148 9.58 -9.59 6.75
N ALA A 149 10.45 -9.12 7.65
CA ALA A 149 10.73 -9.83 8.91
C ALA A 149 9.48 -10.01 9.78
N GLN A 150 8.62 -9.00 9.81
CA GLN A 150 7.40 -9.01 10.62
C GLN A 150 6.31 -9.92 10.01
N LEU A 151 6.18 -9.92 8.68
CA LEU A 151 5.30 -10.84 7.94
C LEU A 151 5.79 -12.29 8.05
N ASN A 152 7.09 -12.53 8.00
CA ASN A 152 7.67 -13.85 8.21
C ASN A 152 7.39 -14.37 9.64
N ALA A 153 7.59 -13.53 10.66
CA ALA A 153 7.26 -13.88 12.03
C ALA A 153 5.76 -14.18 12.22
N PHE A 154 4.88 -13.36 11.64
CA PHE A 154 3.44 -13.60 11.63
C PHE A 154 3.09 -14.92 10.94
N THR A 155 3.69 -15.20 9.78
CA THR A 155 3.54 -16.47 9.06
C THR A 155 3.88 -17.64 9.97
N MET A 156 5.05 -17.64 10.61
CA MET A 156 5.47 -18.72 11.51
C MET A 156 4.50 -18.89 12.69
N GLN A 157 3.99 -17.79 13.25
CA GLN A 157 3.00 -17.82 14.30
C GLN A 157 1.70 -18.51 13.83
N GLN A 158 1.18 -18.14 12.66
CA GLN A 158 -0.03 -18.74 12.10
C GLN A 158 0.18 -20.23 11.78
N MET A 159 1.29 -20.62 11.16
CA MET A 159 1.61 -22.03 10.91
C MET A 159 1.58 -22.86 12.19
N CYS A 160 2.20 -22.33 13.25
CA CYS A 160 2.27 -23.00 14.56
C CYS A 160 0.88 -23.22 15.18
N LYS A 161 -0.06 -22.26 15.01
CA LYS A 161 -1.45 -22.41 15.49
C LYS A 161 -2.16 -23.63 14.89
N TYR A 162 -1.81 -24.02 13.67
CA TYR A 162 -2.35 -25.21 13.01
C TYR A 162 -1.45 -26.46 13.14
N GLY A 163 -0.45 -26.41 14.04
CA GLY A 163 0.45 -27.54 14.30
C GLY A 163 1.51 -27.78 13.23
N LEU A 164 1.70 -26.82 12.31
CA LEU A 164 2.75 -26.88 11.30
C LEU A 164 4.06 -26.27 11.82
N LYS A 165 5.17 -26.81 11.31
CA LYS A 165 6.51 -26.26 11.52
C LYS A 165 7.01 -25.63 10.21
N SER A 166 8.04 -24.80 10.31
CA SER A 166 8.79 -24.36 9.14
C SER A 166 9.29 -25.57 8.33
N ASN A 167 9.33 -25.44 7.01
CA ASN A 167 9.85 -26.46 6.10
C ASN A 167 11.12 -25.99 5.36
N GLY A 168 11.65 -24.83 5.73
CA GLY A 168 12.93 -24.30 5.26
C GLY A 168 13.37 -23.08 6.03
N ASN A 169 14.46 -22.47 5.56
CA ASN A 169 14.94 -21.15 5.96
C ASN A 169 15.02 -20.27 4.71
N THR A 170 14.68 -18.99 4.84
CA THR A 170 14.82 -18.02 3.75
C THR A 170 15.84 -16.95 4.14
N HIS A 171 16.64 -16.52 3.17
CA HIS A 171 17.52 -15.35 3.31
C HIS A 171 16.82 -14.17 2.67
N PHE A 172 16.61 -13.11 3.44
CA PHE A 172 15.86 -11.95 2.96
C PHE A 172 16.36 -10.65 3.59
N TRP A 173 15.98 -9.54 2.96
CA TRP A 173 16.25 -8.20 3.46
C TRP A 173 15.00 -7.67 4.15
N SER A 174 15.19 -6.95 5.25
CA SER A 174 14.11 -6.25 5.95
C SER A 174 14.66 -4.93 6.47
N TRP A 175 13.77 -3.96 6.67
CA TRP A 175 14.16 -2.67 7.23
C TRP A 175 14.44 -2.78 8.74
N ASP A 176 15.55 -2.19 9.18
CA ASP A 176 15.88 -2.01 10.60
C ASP A 176 15.65 -0.53 10.97
N LYS A 177 14.61 -0.26 11.75
CA LYS A 177 14.24 1.11 12.14
C LYS A 177 15.26 1.79 13.06
N GLU A 178 16.04 1.04 13.83
CA GLU A 178 17.00 1.60 14.78
C GLU A 178 18.27 2.06 14.05
N LYS A 179 18.63 1.35 12.98
CA LYS A 179 19.79 1.68 12.14
C LYS A 179 19.44 2.51 10.90
N ALA A 180 18.15 2.63 10.58
CA ALA A 180 17.67 3.23 9.34
C ALA A 180 18.37 2.66 8.10
N CYS A 181 18.48 1.33 8.04
CA CYS A 181 19.08 0.64 6.90
C CYS A 181 18.47 -0.75 6.66
N TRP A 182 18.72 -1.30 5.48
CA TRP A 182 18.38 -2.68 5.17
C TRP A 182 19.32 -3.65 5.88
N ILE A 183 18.76 -4.67 6.53
CA ILE A 183 19.52 -5.77 7.14
C ILE A 183 19.17 -7.09 6.47
N GLN A 184 20.19 -7.92 6.26
CA GLN A 184 20.00 -9.28 5.77
C GLN A 184 19.77 -10.22 6.96
N LEU A 185 18.73 -11.04 6.86
CA LEU A 185 18.32 -12.00 7.89
C LEU A 185 18.21 -13.40 7.29
N GLU A 186 18.49 -14.40 8.11
CA GLU A 186 18.13 -15.79 7.86
C GLU A 186 17.14 -16.24 8.95
N LYS A 187 15.93 -16.64 8.56
CA LYS A 187 14.88 -17.10 9.50
C LYS A 187 14.16 -18.35 8.99
N PRO A 188 13.61 -19.17 9.92
CA PRO A 188 12.67 -20.23 9.57
C PRO A 188 11.52 -19.68 8.71
N SER A 189 11.17 -20.41 7.66
CA SER A 189 10.19 -19.98 6.67
C SER A 189 9.33 -21.16 6.21
N PHE A 190 8.22 -20.83 5.54
CA PHE A 190 7.32 -21.83 4.99
C PHE A 190 7.27 -21.66 3.48
N TYR A 191 7.43 -22.77 2.77
CA TYR A 191 7.41 -22.84 1.32
C TYR A 191 6.21 -23.64 0.86
N VAL A 192 5.56 -23.16 -0.20
CA VAL A 192 4.52 -23.88 -0.93
C VAL A 192 4.97 -24.03 -2.37
N ASP A 193 5.02 -25.27 -2.85
CA ASP A 193 5.47 -25.62 -4.21
C ASP A 193 6.83 -24.97 -4.58
N GLY A 194 7.76 -24.91 -3.61
CA GLY A 194 9.13 -24.39 -3.77
C GLY A 194 9.27 -22.87 -3.67
N GLN A 195 8.20 -22.14 -3.39
CA GLN A 195 8.20 -20.68 -3.28
C GLN A 195 7.85 -20.25 -1.86
N GLU A 196 8.50 -19.19 -1.37
CA GLU A 196 8.25 -18.66 -0.03
C GLU A 196 6.79 -18.20 0.11
N LEU A 197 6.22 -18.43 1.30
CA LEU A 197 4.90 -17.96 1.68
C LEU A 197 5.03 -16.95 2.83
N LEU A 198 4.50 -15.75 2.59
CA LEU A 198 4.29 -14.70 3.58
C LEU A 198 2.80 -14.48 3.76
N LEU A 199 2.26 -14.91 4.90
CA LEU A 199 0.89 -14.59 5.27
C LEU A 199 0.78 -13.11 5.63
N VAL A 200 -0.29 -12.49 5.16
CA VAL A 200 -0.59 -11.08 5.40
C VAL A 200 -1.83 -11.00 6.30
N PRO A 201 -1.77 -10.25 7.43
CA PRO A 201 -2.94 -10.02 8.27
C PRO A 201 -4.10 -9.45 7.44
N LYS A 202 -5.29 -10.05 7.55
CA LYS A 202 -6.43 -9.68 6.68
C LYS A 202 -6.91 -8.24 6.90
N GLN A 203 -6.65 -7.67 8.08
CA GLN A 203 -7.07 -6.31 8.41
C GLN A 203 -6.26 -5.21 7.70
N ILE A 204 -5.11 -5.52 7.11
CA ILE A 204 -4.24 -4.52 6.46
C ILE A 204 -4.32 -4.53 4.93
N VAL A 205 -5.17 -5.39 4.35
CA VAL A 205 -5.28 -5.53 2.90
C VAL A 205 -6.52 -4.85 2.34
N ARG A 206 -6.43 -4.42 1.08
CA ARG A 206 -7.59 -3.98 0.31
C ARG A 206 -7.37 -4.20 -1.19
N LYS A 207 -8.47 -4.36 -1.94
CA LYS A 207 -8.46 -4.41 -3.41
C LYS A 207 -8.07 -3.08 -4.06
N ASN A 208 -8.54 -1.96 -3.55
CA ASN A 208 -8.29 -0.62 -4.06
C ASN A 208 -8.09 0.34 -2.90
N TYR A 209 -7.02 1.13 -2.90
CA TYR A 209 -6.85 2.19 -1.90
C TYR A 209 -8.03 3.18 -1.94
N LEU A 210 -8.35 3.71 -0.76
CA LEU A 210 -9.32 4.79 -0.60
C LEU A 210 -8.64 6.17 -0.69
N PHE A 211 -7.35 6.22 -1.05
CA PHE A 211 -6.65 7.42 -1.48
C PHE A 211 -6.24 7.30 -2.95
N SER A 212 -6.23 8.43 -3.64
CA SER A 212 -5.72 8.61 -5.01
C SER A 212 -5.66 10.10 -5.31
N THR A 213 -4.99 10.47 -6.41
CA THR A 213 -5.00 11.85 -6.93
C THR A 213 -6.41 12.39 -7.14
N SER A 214 -7.31 11.56 -7.65
CA SER A 214 -8.72 11.94 -7.85
C SER A 214 -9.45 12.17 -6.52
N GLN A 215 -9.18 11.34 -5.50
CA GLN A 215 -9.79 11.48 -4.19
C GLN A 215 -9.32 12.78 -3.53
N TYR A 216 -8.00 13.01 -3.47
CA TYR A 216 -7.40 14.24 -2.95
C TYR A 216 -7.94 15.49 -3.63
N PHE A 217 -7.98 15.49 -4.97
CA PHE A 217 -8.55 16.58 -5.74
C PHE A 217 -10.00 16.86 -5.35
N ASN A 218 -10.84 15.83 -5.26
CA ASN A 218 -12.26 16.00 -4.97
C ASN A 218 -12.56 16.37 -3.51
N ARG A 219 -11.80 15.85 -2.54
CA ARG A 219 -12.10 16.04 -1.11
C ARG A 219 -11.41 17.23 -0.47
N ILE A 220 -10.26 17.63 -1.01
CA ILE A 220 -9.47 18.74 -0.46
C ILE A 220 -9.50 19.91 -1.43
N ILE A 221 -8.86 19.76 -2.59
CA ILE A 221 -8.62 20.87 -3.52
C ILE A 221 -9.92 21.51 -4.00
N LEU A 222 -10.86 20.69 -4.46
CA LEU A 222 -12.12 21.18 -5.00
C LEU A 222 -12.99 21.84 -3.93
N GLU A 223 -12.95 21.35 -2.69
CA GLU A 223 -13.72 21.97 -1.59
C GLU A 223 -13.11 23.30 -1.19
N ARG A 224 -11.78 23.40 -1.08
CA ARG A 224 -11.10 24.67 -0.82
C ARG A 224 -11.40 25.71 -1.92
N ILE A 225 -11.31 25.33 -3.20
CA ILE A 225 -11.64 26.24 -4.31
C ILE A 225 -13.10 26.72 -4.20
N ARG A 226 -14.03 25.87 -3.76
CA ARG A 226 -15.44 26.27 -3.56
C ARG A 226 -15.62 27.22 -2.38
N GLU A 227 -14.90 26.99 -1.27
CA GLU A 227 -14.90 27.89 -0.12
C GLU A 227 -14.39 29.29 -0.50
N GLU A 228 -13.48 29.38 -1.48
CA GLU A 228 -12.99 30.63 -2.08
C GLU A 228 -13.93 31.22 -3.15
N GLY A 229 -15.09 30.59 -3.41
CA GLY A 229 -16.09 31.06 -4.39
C GLY A 229 -15.87 30.55 -5.82
N GLY A 230 -14.94 29.63 -6.06
CA GLY A 230 -14.73 28.97 -7.34
C GLY A 230 -15.75 27.86 -7.61
N TYR A 231 -15.98 27.56 -8.90
CA TYR A 231 -16.96 26.54 -9.35
C TYR A 231 -18.38 26.73 -8.78
N MET A 232 -18.86 27.97 -8.80
CA MET A 232 -20.21 28.36 -8.40
C MET A 232 -21.06 28.72 -9.62
N ASP A 233 -22.35 28.39 -9.58
CA ASP A 233 -23.39 28.88 -10.48
C ASP A 233 -24.36 29.76 -9.67
N GLY A 234 -24.14 31.07 -9.72
CA GLY A 234 -24.71 32.00 -8.73
C GLY A 234 -24.24 31.65 -7.32
N ASP A 235 -25.18 31.45 -6.40
CA ASP A 235 -24.89 31.10 -5.00
C ASP A 235 -24.77 29.58 -4.76
N LYS A 236 -24.87 28.75 -5.81
CA LYS A 236 -24.87 27.28 -5.68
C LYS A 236 -23.57 26.66 -6.18
N PRO A 237 -22.96 25.71 -5.44
CA PRO A 237 -21.79 25.01 -5.94
C PRO A 237 -22.14 24.09 -7.11
N ILE A 238 -21.40 24.22 -8.21
CA ILE A 238 -21.51 23.33 -9.37
C ILE A 238 -21.18 21.90 -8.90
N PRO A 239 -21.99 20.86 -9.22
CA PRO A 239 -21.72 19.49 -8.79
C PRO A 239 -20.30 19.02 -9.11
N LYS A 240 -19.62 18.34 -8.17
CA LYS A 240 -18.22 17.89 -8.36
C LYS A 240 -18.02 17.09 -9.65
N LYS A 241 -18.98 16.21 -9.95
CA LYS A 241 -18.97 15.39 -11.18
C LYS A 241 -18.98 16.24 -12.45
N GLU A 242 -19.63 17.40 -12.44
CA GLU A 242 -19.65 18.33 -13.58
C GLU A 242 -18.35 19.11 -13.71
N VAL A 243 -17.77 19.55 -12.58
CA VAL A 243 -16.43 20.18 -12.57
C VAL A 243 -15.39 19.22 -13.13
N VAL A 244 -15.33 18.00 -12.60
CA VAL A 244 -14.46 16.92 -13.11
C VAL A 244 -14.77 16.63 -14.58
N LYS A 245 -16.06 16.71 -14.97
CA LYS A 245 -16.47 16.49 -16.37
C LYS A 245 -15.95 17.55 -17.33
N ALA A 246 -15.92 18.80 -16.92
CA ALA A 246 -15.42 19.90 -17.74
C ALA A 246 -13.90 19.86 -17.84
N LYS A 247 -13.22 19.53 -16.73
CA LYS A 247 -11.76 19.53 -16.64
C LYS A 247 -11.05 18.41 -17.40
N ARG A 248 -11.72 17.30 -17.70
CA ARG A 248 -11.15 16.23 -18.56
C ARG A 248 -10.80 16.66 -19.99
N PHE A 249 -11.19 17.86 -20.41
CA PHE A 249 -10.74 18.45 -21.68
C PHE A 249 -9.44 19.28 -21.55
N SER A 250 -8.92 19.45 -20.32
CA SER A 250 -7.68 20.22 -20.05
C SER A 250 -6.39 19.44 -20.30
N GLY A 251 -6.48 18.14 -20.60
CA GLY A 251 -5.32 17.26 -20.83
C GLY A 251 -5.56 15.86 -20.28
N GLU A 252 -4.76 14.89 -20.72
CA GLU A 252 -4.85 13.48 -20.28
C GLU A 252 -4.60 13.33 -18.77
N HIS A 253 -3.61 14.05 -18.24
CA HIS A 253 -3.19 13.98 -16.84
C HIS A 253 -3.64 15.18 -15.99
N TRP A 254 -4.70 15.89 -16.42
CA TRP A 254 -5.11 17.15 -15.79
C TRP A 254 -5.33 17.06 -14.26
N GLN A 255 -5.86 15.95 -13.75
CA GLN A 255 -6.11 15.80 -12.31
C GLN A 255 -4.81 15.80 -11.52
N TYR A 256 -3.80 15.13 -12.05
CA TYR A 256 -2.47 15.10 -11.50
C TYR A 256 -1.82 16.48 -11.58
N ASP A 257 -1.81 17.09 -12.76
CA ASP A 257 -1.18 18.39 -12.99
C ASP A 257 -1.79 19.49 -12.09
N GLU A 258 -3.12 19.51 -11.98
CA GLU A 258 -3.82 20.46 -11.11
C GLU A 258 -3.58 20.15 -9.63
N SER A 259 -3.54 18.87 -9.23
CA SER A 259 -3.27 18.51 -7.84
C SER A 259 -1.89 18.98 -7.43
N VAL A 260 -0.86 18.63 -8.22
CA VAL A 260 0.52 19.06 -7.98
C VAL A 260 0.65 20.58 -8.00
N SER A 261 0.04 21.26 -8.98
CA SER A 261 0.11 22.73 -9.08
C SER A 261 -0.56 23.43 -7.90
N TYR A 262 -1.70 22.90 -7.43
CA TYR A 262 -2.41 23.45 -6.29
C TYR A 262 -1.63 23.23 -4.99
N THR A 263 -1.11 22.02 -4.75
CA THR A 263 -0.37 21.69 -3.53
C THR A 263 0.89 22.53 -3.39
N LYS A 264 1.64 22.77 -4.47
CA LYS A 264 2.82 23.68 -4.46
C LYS A 264 2.51 25.11 -4.02
N LYS A 265 1.28 25.57 -4.29
CA LYS A 265 0.83 26.91 -3.90
C LYS A 265 0.21 26.93 -2.50
N ASN A 266 -0.30 25.78 -2.04
CA ASN A 266 -1.06 25.61 -0.81
C ASN A 266 -0.50 24.39 -0.05
N ASN A 267 0.69 24.54 0.53
CA ASN A 267 1.44 23.42 1.11
C ASN A 267 0.68 22.72 2.26
N ASP A 268 -0.24 23.41 2.92
CA ASP A 268 -1.07 22.85 4.00
C ASP A 268 -2.19 21.92 3.50
N ALA A 269 -2.46 21.88 2.19
CA ALA A 269 -3.49 21.02 1.61
C ALA A 269 -3.17 19.54 1.81
N LEU A 270 -1.89 19.16 1.77
CA LEU A 270 -1.47 17.77 1.97
C LEU A 270 -1.62 17.34 3.44
N ASP A 271 -1.25 18.21 4.39
CA ASP A 271 -1.49 17.98 5.82
C ASP A 271 -2.98 17.82 6.15
N GLU A 272 -3.82 18.65 5.54
CA GLU A 272 -5.28 18.52 5.69
C GLU A 272 -5.75 17.16 5.17
N TYR A 273 -5.19 16.71 4.05
CA TYR A 273 -5.50 15.41 3.48
C TYR A 273 -5.13 14.28 4.43
N HIS A 274 -3.91 14.27 4.95
CA HIS A 274 -3.44 13.28 5.92
C HIS A 274 -4.32 13.22 7.17
N LYS A 275 -4.79 14.37 7.68
CA LYS A 275 -5.68 14.44 8.85
C LYS A 275 -7.08 13.89 8.56
N LYS A 276 -7.59 14.13 7.34
CA LYS A 276 -8.94 13.67 6.92
C LYS A 276 -8.96 12.22 6.46
N LEU A 277 -7.83 11.66 6.04
CA LEU A 277 -7.78 10.34 5.41
C LEU A 277 -8.18 9.18 6.37
N PRO A 278 -7.70 9.13 7.63
CA PRO A 278 -8.18 8.15 8.61
C PRO A 278 -9.70 8.23 8.86
N ILE A 279 -10.25 9.44 8.92
CA ILE A 279 -11.70 9.66 9.10
C ILE A 279 -12.46 9.12 7.89
N PHE A 280 -11.96 9.37 6.67
CA PHE A 280 -12.57 8.84 5.45
C PHE A 280 -12.58 7.31 5.43
N TYR A 281 -11.50 6.68 5.88
CA TYR A 281 -11.41 5.23 6.01
C TYR A 281 -12.46 4.67 6.99
N PHE A 282 -12.60 5.33 8.15
CA PHE A 282 -13.61 4.99 9.14
C PHE A 282 -15.04 5.06 8.57
N GLU A 283 -15.32 6.07 7.76
CA GLU A 283 -16.63 6.28 7.13
C GLU A 283 -16.90 5.32 5.94
N ASN A 284 -15.86 4.74 5.33
CA ASN A 284 -15.97 4.03 4.04
C ASN A 284 -15.44 2.58 4.10
N GLY A 285 -15.62 1.93 5.25
CA GLY A 285 -15.53 0.48 5.38
C GLY A 285 -14.29 -0.06 6.08
N ASN A 286 -13.31 0.77 6.49
CA ASN A 286 -12.06 0.32 7.11
C ASN A 286 -11.43 -0.87 6.33
N SER A 287 -11.08 -1.94 7.03
CA SER A 287 -10.58 -3.20 6.47
C SER A 287 -11.68 -3.99 5.76
N MET A 288 -11.30 -4.77 4.75
CA MET A 288 -12.25 -5.66 4.07
C MET A 288 -12.87 -6.65 5.07
N GLN A 289 -14.18 -6.86 4.96
CA GLN A 289 -14.91 -7.84 5.75
C GLN A 289 -14.65 -9.26 5.23
N ASP A 290 -14.93 -10.26 6.07
CA ASP A 290 -14.65 -11.68 5.73
C ASP A 290 -15.43 -12.15 4.50
N ASP A 291 -16.68 -11.70 4.33
CA ASP A 291 -17.50 -12.00 3.16
C ASP A 291 -16.99 -11.31 1.89
N GLU A 292 -16.47 -10.08 1.99
CA GLU A 292 -15.82 -9.39 0.88
C GLU A 292 -14.52 -10.09 0.45
N LEU A 293 -13.74 -10.60 1.41
CA LEU A 293 -12.53 -11.38 1.14
C LEU A 293 -12.88 -12.74 0.54
N ASP A 294 -13.91 -13.43 1.05
CA ASP A 294 -14.40 -14.70 0.52
C ASP A 294 -14.88 -14.54 -0.93
N GLU A 295 -15.69 -13.52 -1.21
CA GLU A 295 -16.16 -13.22 -2.57
C GLU A 295 -14.97 -12.94 -3.51
N LEU A 296 -13.95 -12.20 -3.05
CA LEU A 296 -12.79 -11.87 -3.86
C LEU A 296 -11.89 -13.08 -4.15
N ILE A 297 -11.65 -13.93 -3.15
CA ILE A 297 -10.65 -15.01 -3.20
C ILE A 297 -11.26 -16.34 -3.68
N TYR A 298 -12.44 -16.69 -3.16
CA TYR A 298 -13.14 -17.93 -3.50
C TYR A 298 -14.17 -17.76 -4.61
N GLY A 299 -14.67 -16.53 -4.84
CA GLY A 299 -15.73 -16.24 -5.81
C GLY A 299 -17.15 -16.47 -5.27
N TYR A 300 -17.30 -16.62 -3.96
CA TYR A 300 -18.57 -16.74 -3.24
C TYR A 300 -18.34 -16.51 -1.74
N PRO A 301 -19.33 -16.00 -0.98
CA PRO A 301 -19.20 -15.86 0.47
C PRO A 301 -19.30 -17.23 1.15
N VAL A 302 -18.47 -17.47 2.17
CA VAL A 302 -18.54 -18.70 2.95
C VAL A 302 -19.35 -18.44 4.21
N SER A 303 -20.49 -19.10 4.35
CA SER A 303 -21.33 -18.98 5.54
C SER A 303 -20.72 -19.73 6.71
N GLN A 304 -20.75 -19.13 7.89
CA GLN A 304 -20.49 -19.86 9.13
C GLN A 304 -21.68 -20.81 9.36
N THR A 305 -21.50 -22.11 9.11
CA THR A 305 -22.47 -23.10 9.56
C THR A 305 -22.50 -23.08 11.08
N ALA A 306 -23.67 -22.70 11.63
CA ALA A 306 -23.94 -22.66 13.07
C ALA A 306 -23.76 -24.02 13.76
#